data_AF-A0A2N9JEB4-F1
#
_entry.id   AF-A0A2N9JEB4-F1
#
_cell.length_a   1.000
_cell.length_b   1.000
_cell.length_c   1.000
_cell.angle_alpha   90.00
_cell.angle_beta   90.00
_cell.angle_gamma   90.00
#
_symmetry.space_group_name_H-M   'P 1'
#
loop_
_entity.id
_entity.type
_entity.pdbx_description
1 polymer ?
#
loop_
_entity_poly.entity_id
_entity_poly.type
_entity_poly.pdbx_seq_one_letter_code
_entity_poly.pdbx_strand_id
1 'polypeptide(L)'
;MSDAQNEPIEPEELQLDQADPETGGTPEPLTDAQQATLFRVLRVAYPHPSFPDGPYQRTSAAVQQADSDGVLAAGLDALGDLDGLDDDAVTAKLEAVQAEPFFRLVHSTTVVALYDDHEVWQLLGYEGSSFEKGGYLHRGFDDLAWLPEVRIEEYDGEPRVEIVKGA
;
A
#
# COMPACT_ATOMS: atom_id res chain seq x y z
N MET A 1 20.33 26.21 -26.04
CA MET A 1 18.92 25.86 -25.76
C MET A 1 18.81 25.88 -24.25
N SER A 2 17.91 26.73 -23.72
CA SER A 2 17.89 27.25 -22.35
C SER A 2 17.51 26.18 -21.31
N ASP A 3 18.22 26.17 -20.17
CA ASP A 3 17.92 25.44 -18.92
C ASP A 3 16.61 25.92 -18.28
N ALA A 4 15.48 25.65 -18.91
CA ALA A 4 14.17 26.14 -18.48
C ALA A 4 13.32 25.10 -17.73
N GLN A 5 13.90 23.99 -17.25
CA GLN A 5 13.14 22.90 -16.63
C GLN A 5 13.54 22.54 -15.20
N ASN A 6 14.36 23.33 -14.51
CA ASN A 6 14.70 23.04 -13.13
C ASN A 6 14.86 24.32 -12.29
N GLU A 7 13.81 25.14 -12.25
CA GLU A 7 13.74 26.18 -11.21
C GLU A 7 13.41 25.53 -9.86
N PRO A 8 14.11 25.88 -8.77
CA PRO A 8 13.79 25.39 -7.44
C PRO A 8 12.37 25.82 -7.08
N ILE A 9 11.50 24.84 -6.87
CA ILE A 9 10.18 25.09 -6.29
C ILE A 9 10.45 25.47 -4.84
N GLU A 10 10.17 26.72 -4.48
CA GLU A 10 10.21 27.18 -3.09
C GLU A 10 9.31 26.24 -2.25
N PRO A 11 9.73 25.83 -1.05
CA PRO A 11 8.92 25.00 -0.18
C PRO A 11 7.79 25.86 0.39
N GLU A 12 6.80 26.19 -0.44
CA GLU A 12 5.44 26.31 0.07
C GLU A 12 5.16 24.96 0.71
N GLU A 13 5.00 24.99 2.03
CA GLU A 13 4.69 23.84 2.85
C GLU A 13 3.73 22.96 2.05
N LEU A 14 4.19 21.76 1.67
CA LEU A 14 3.30 20.67 1.39
C LEU A 14 2.42 20.60 2.64
N GLN A 15 1.27 21.26 2.60
CA GLN A 15 0.11 20.80 3.31
C GLN A 15 0.06 19.35 2.88
N LEU A 16 0.55 18.48 3.77
CA LEU A 16 0.30 17.04 3.75
C LEU A 16 -1.08 16.91 3.15
N ASP A 17 -1.21 16.21 2.02
CA ASP A 17 -2.50 15.90 1.42
C ASP A 17 -3.33 15.18 2.50
N GLN A 18 -3.95 15.97 3.37
CA GLN A 18 -5.14 15.63 4.08
C GLN A 18 -6.11 15.53 2.92
N ALA A 19 -6.29 14.31 2.41
CA ALA A 19 -7.34 14.03 1.46
C ALA A 19 -8.58 14.79 1.91
N ASP A 20 -9.02 15.75 1.10
CA ASP A 20 -10.16 16.61 1.39
C ASP A 20 -11.35 15.68 1.71
N PRO A 21 -11.85 15.62 2.96
CA PRO A 21 -12.83 14.63 3.37
C PRO A 21 -14.24 15.05 2.93
N GLU A 22 -14.41 15.46 1.69
CA GLU A 22 -15.63 16.08 1.21
C GLU A 22 -16.21 15.26 0.04
N THR A 23 -16.68 14.05 0.35
CA THR A 23 -17.98 13.47 -0.10
C THR A 23 -18.12 12.00 0.30
N GLY A 24 -18.17 11.71 1.59
CA GLY A 24 -18.56 10.41 2.12
C GLY A 24 -19.06 10.58 3.54
N GLY A 25 -20.23 10.04 3.87
CA GLY A 25 -20.67 10.05 5.27
C GLY A 25 -19.61 9.38 6.14
N THR A 26 -19.39 9.88 7.36
CA THR A 26 -18.44 9.26 8.28
C THR A 26 -18.80 7.79 8.45
N PRO A 27 -17.91 6.84 8.11
CA PRO A 27 -18.20 5.42 8.24
C PRO A 27 -18.51 5.08 9.70
N GLU A 28 -19.39 4.10 9.91
CA GLU A 28 -19.78 3.68 11.26
C GLU A 28 -18.55 3.15 12.03
N PRO A 29 -18.39 3.50 13.32
CA PRO A 29 -17.27 3.00 14.11
C PRO A 29 -17.33 1.47 14.27
N LEU A 30 -16.22 0.80 13.98
CA LEU A 30 -16.07 -0.63 14.26
C LEU A 30 -16.02 -0.90 15.76
N THR A 31 -16.60 -2.03 16.19
CA THR A 31 -16.43 -2.54 17.55
C THR A 31 -14.99 -3.02 17.81
N ASP A 32 -14.59 -3.12 19.07
CA ASP A 32 -13.26 -3.63 19.44
C ASP A 32 -12.96 -5.02 18.85
N ALA A 33 -13.98 -5.89 18.81
CA ALA A 33 -13.86 -7.22 18.22
C ALA A 33 -13.63 -7.14 16.70
N GLN A 34 -14.38 -6.29 15.99
CA GLN A 34 -14.20 -6.08 14.55
C GLN A 34 -12.83 -5.45 14.24
N GLN A 35 -12.35 -4.52 15.07
CA GLN A 35 -11.02 -3.94 14.94
C GLN A 35 -9.93 -4.99 15.13
N ALA A 36 -10.05 -5.87 16.13
CA ALA A 36 -9.13 -6.97 16.35
C ALA A 36 -9.12 -7.97 15.18
N THR A 37 -10.31 -8.32 14.66
CA THR A 37 -10.44 -9.17 13.47
C THR A 37 -9.79 -8.51 12.26
N LEU A 38 -10.08 -7.24 11.98
CA LEU A 38 -9.48 -6.51 10.86
C LEU A 38 -7.94 -6.50 10.98
N PHE A 39 -7.41 -6.18 12.15
CA PHE A 39 -5.96 -6.19 12.39
C PHE A 39 -5.35 -7.58 12.13
N ARG A 40 -6.01 -8.65 12.58
CA ARG A 40 -5.61 -10.04 12.30
C ARG A 40 -5.62 -10.35 10.80
N VAL A 41 -6.66 -9.92 10.08
CA VAL A 41 -6.75 -10.07 8.62
C VAL A 41 -5.57 -9.40 7.92
N LEU A 42 -5.26 -8.15 8.29
CA LEU A 42 -4.14 -7.42 7.69
C LEU A 42 -2.79 -8.12 7.92
N ARG A 43 -2.55 -8.60 9.15
CA ARG A 43 -1.31 -9.30 9.50
C ARG A 43 -1.13 -10.62 8.73
N VAL A 44 -2.21 -11.37 8.50
CA VAL A 44 -2.16 -12.64 7.78
C VAL A 44 -2.08 -12.43 6.27
N ALA A 45 -2.88 -11.51 5.70
CA ALA A 45 -2.89 -11.26 4.26
C ALA A 45 -1.62 -10.56 3.75
N TYR A 46 -0.95 -9.78 4.60
CA TYR A 46 0.28 -9.04 4.28
C TYR A 46 1.38 -9.36 5.30
N PRO A 47 1.95 -10.59 5.28
CA PRO A 47 2.80 -11.07 6.34
C PRO A 47 4.21 -10.48 6.26
N HIS A 48 4.47 -9.43 7.05
CA HIS A 48 5.80 -8.83 7.23
C HIS A 48 6.26 -8.99 8.69
N PRO A 49 7.07 -10.03 9.01
CA PRO A 49 7.51 -10.29 10.39
C PRO A 49 8.34 -9.16 11.01
N SER A 50 9.05 -8.38 10.18
CA SER A 50 9.86 -7.23 10.63
C SER A 50 9.05 -5.97 10.87
N PHE A 51 7.80 -5.90 10.40
CA PHE A 51 7.00 -4.70 10.52
C PHE A 51 6.36 -4.64 11.93
N PRO A 52 6.48 -3.50 12.62
CA PRO A 52 5.80 -3.28 13.90
C PRO A 52 4.30 -3.14 13.68
N ASP A 53 3.52 -3.08 14.76
CA ASP A 53 2.06 -3.00 14.69
C ASP A 53 1.56 -1.63 14.19
N GLY A 54 2.35 -0.55 14.36
CA GLY A 54 1.95 0.82 14.05
C GLY A 54 1.42 1.02 12.62
N PRO A 55 2.15 0.61 11.57
CA PRO A 55 1.67 0.68 10.19
C PRO A 55 0.35 -0.08 9.95
N TYR A 56 0.19 -1.25 10.57
CA TYR A 56 -1.04 -2.03 10.46
C TYR A 56 -2.22 -1.35 11.19
N GLN A 57 -1.98 -0.67 12.32
CA GLN A 57 -3.01 0.10 13.01
C GLN A 57 -3.50 1.30 12.17
N ARG A 58 -2.56 2.04 11.55
CA ARG A 58 -2.89 3.13 10.63
C ARG A 58 -3.63 2.62 9.38
N THR A 59 -3.20 1.48 8.86
CA THR A 59 -3.88 0.80 7.75
C THR A 59 -5.31 0.39 8.12
N SER A 60 -5.55 -0.18 9.31
CA SER A 60 -6.92 -0.48 9.79
C SER A 60 -7.81 0.76 9.81
N ALA A 61 -7.27 1.90 10.27
CA ALA A 61 -8.00 3.17 10.28
C ALA A 61 -8.30 3.66 8.85
N ALA A 62 -7.36 3.57 7.93
CA ALA A 62 -7.56 3.92 6.53
C ALA A 62 -8.61 3.04 5.84
N VAL A 63 -8.61 1.72 6.11
CA VAL A 63 -9.63 0.78 5.62
C VAL A 63 -11.02 1.17 6.12
N GLN A 64 -11.16 1.48 7.41
CA GLN A 64 -12.43 1.93 7.96
C GLN A 64 -12.88 3.26 7.34
N GLN A 65 -11.97 4.23 7.18
CA GLN A 65 -12.29 5.52 6.58
C GLN A 65 -12.69 5.41 5.10
N ALA A 66 -12.16 4.42 4.39
CA ALA A 66 -12.51 4.14 2.99
C ALA A 66 -13.86 3.41 2.82
N ASP A 67 -14.52 2.96 3.89
CA ASP A 67 -15.78 2.20 3.82
C ASP A 67 -17.00 3.09 3.55
N SER A 68 -17.04 3.72 2.38
CA SER A 68 -18.18 4.56 1.97
C SER A 68 -19.49 3.79 1.81
N ASP A 69 -19.38 2.50 1.50
CA ASP A 69 -20.51 1.63 1.18
C ASP A 69 -21.02 0.86 2.41
N GLY A 70 -20.36 1.00 3.57
CA GLY A 70 -20.75 0.35 4.82
C GLY A 70 -20.64 -1.17 4.79
N VAL A 71 -19.71 -1.73 4.00
CA VAL A 71 -19.56 -3.17 3.79
C VAL A 71 -18.62 -3.83 4.80
N LEU A 72 -17.79 -3.05 5.49
CA LEU A 72 -16.70 -3.56 6.30
C LEU A 72 -17.19 -4.32 7.54
N ALA A 73 -18.08 -3.72 8.34
CA ALA A 73 -18.57 -4.31 9.58
C ALA A 73 -19.28 -5.65 9.32
N ALA A 74 -20.20 -5.67 8.34
CA ALA A 74 -20.92 -6.88 7.96
C ALA A 74 -19.99 -7.98 7.41
N GLY A 75 -18.95 -7.59 6.65
CA GLY A 75 -17.94 -8.50 6.14
C GLY A 75 -17.10 -9.14 7.25
N LEU A 76 -16.68 -8.34 8.24
CA LEU A 76 -15.95 -8.81 9.41
C LEU A 76 -16.80 -9.75 10.28
N ASP A 77 -18.08 -9.44 10.46
CA ASP A 77 -19.01 -10.31 11.19
C ASP A 77 -19.23 -11.65 10.47
N ALA A 78 -19.33 -11.62 9.12
CA ALA A 78 -19.47 -12.82 8.30
C ALA A 78 -18.20 -13.70 8.30
N LEU A 79 -17.02 -13.09 8.36
CA LEU A 79 -15.74 -13.79 8.47
C LEU A 79 -15.63 -14.54 9.82
N GLY A 80 -16.23 -13.96 10.86
CA GLY A 80 -16.30 -14.48 12.21
C GLY A 80 -15.00 -14.26 13.00
N ASP A 81 -14.98 -14.81 14.21
CA ASP A 81 -13.81 -14.75 15.09
C ASP A 81 -12.64 -15.57 14.49
N LEU A 82 -11.45 -14.98 14.52
CA LEU A 82 -10.21 -15.55 14.03
C LEU A 82 -9.25 -15.89 15.18
N ASP A 83 -9.61 -15.58 16.43
CA ASP A 83 -8.77 -15.86 17.57
C ASP A 83 -8.52 -17.38 17.73
N GLY A 84 -7.28 -17.73 18.06
CA GLY A 84 -6.83 -19.11 18.17
C GLY A 84 -6.68 -19.88 16.84
N LEU A 85 -6.99 -19.30 15.69
CA LEU A 85 -6.69 -19.90 14.38
C LEU A 85 -5.24 -19.62 13.96
N ASP A 86 -4.58 -20.62 13.39
CA ASP A 86 -3.29 -20.43 12.73
C ASP A 86 -3.42 -19.65 11.41
N ASP A 87 -2.29 -19.15 10.91
CA ASP A 87 -2.27 -18.27 9.73
C ASP A 87 -2.76 -18.99 8.47
N ASP A 88 -2.56 -20.31 8.35
CA ASP A 88 -3.05 -21.12 7.24
C ASP A 88 -4.58 -21.23 7.26
N ALA A 89 -5.19 -21.47 8.42
CA ALA A 89 -6.65 -21.51 8.59
C ALA A 89 -7.29 -20.14 8.34
N VAL A 90 -6.65 -19.05 8.76
CA VAL A 90 -7.10 -17.69 8.44
C VAL A 90 -6.98 -17.45 6.94
N THR A 91 -5.87 -17.81 6.31
CA THR A 91 -5.66 -17.68 4.86
C THR A 91 -6.76 -18.40 4.07
N ALA A 92 -7.07 -19.65 4.42
CA ALA A 92 -8.14 -20.41 3.76
C ALA A 92 -9.52 -19.74 3.88
N LYS A 93 -9.82 -19.11 5.03
CA LYS A 93 -11.04 -18.29 5.20
C LYS A 93 -11.03 -17.06 4.29
N LEU A 94 -9.89 -16.37 4.18
CA LEU A 94 -9.72 -15.19 3.33
C LEU A 94 -9.88 -15.53 1.84
N GLU A 95 -9.30 -16.65 1.39
CA GLU A 95 -9.49 -17.15 0.02
C GLU A 95 -10.96 -17.43 -0.30
N ALA A 96 -11.72 -17.97 0.66
CA ALA A 96 -13.14 -18.26 0.48
C ALA A 96 -14.01 -17.00 0.30
N VAL A 97 -13.57 -15.85 0.84
CA VAL A 97 -14.28 -14.57 0.77
C VAL A 97 -13.63 -13.57 -0.20
N GLN A 98 -12.60 -13.97 -0.96
CA GLN A 98 -11.81 -13.04 -1.77
C GLN A 98 -12.61 -12.29 -2.86
N ALA A 99 -13.76 -12.84 -3.25
CA ALA A 99 -14.65 -12.24 -4.24
C ALA A 99 -15.64 -11.24 -3.62
N GLU A 100 -15.74 -11.18 -2.28
CA GLU A 100 -16.70 -10.34 -1.59
C GLU A 100 -16.29 -8.86 -1.58
N PRO A 101 -17.26 -7.91 -1.58
CA PRO A 101 -16.97 -6.48 -1.59
C PRO A 101 -16.07 -6.00 -0.45
N PHE A 102 -16.29 -6.49 0.77
CA PHE A 102 -15.50 -6.09 1.93
C PHE A 102 -14.03 -6.50 1.78
N PHE A 103 -13.76 -7.70 1.23
CA PHE A 103 -12.40 -8.17 1.04
C PHE A 103 -11.67 -7.33 -0.02
N ARG A 104 -12.37 -6.98 -1.10
CA ARG A 104 -11.83 -6.08 -2.13
C ARG A 104 -11.48 -4.71 -1.56
N LEU A 105 -12.35 -4.13 -0.72
CA LEU A 105 -12.10 -2.88 -0.01
C LEU A 105 -10.84 -2.97 0.87
N VAL A 106 -10.78 -3.99 1.75
CA VAL A 106 -9.62 -4.22 2.62
C VAL A 106 -8.35 -4.34 1.78
N HIS A 107 -8.38 -5.15 0.72
CA HIS A 107 -7.22 -5.38 -0.13
C HIS A 107 -6.76 -4.11 -0.88
N SER A 108 -7.68 -3.43 -1.58
CA SER A 108 -7.34 -2.23 -2.36
C SER A 108 -6.77 -1.12 -1.50
N THR A 109 -7.34 -0.92 -0.31
CA THR A 109 -6.89 0.12 0.62
C THR A 109 -5.58 -0.26 1.29
N THR A 110 -5.40 -1.53 1.67
CA THR A 110 -4.17 -1.98 2.35
C THR A 110 -2.94 -1.86 1.47
N VAL A 111 -3.03 -2.23 0.18
CA VAL A 111 -1.89 -2.11 -0.75
C VAL A 111 -1.42 -0.65 -0.86
N VAL A 112 -2.32 0.31 -0.76
CA VAL A 112 -1.94 1.73 -0.77
C VAL A 112 -1.45 2.14 0.62
N ALA A 113 -2.31 2.04 1.64
CA ALA A 113 -2.04 2.59 2.97
C ALA A 113 -0.83 1.96 3.68
N LEU A 114 -0.62 0.65 3.54
CA LEU A 114 0.50 -0.02 4.21
C LEU A 114 1.84 0.31 3.55
N TYR A 115 1.89 0.37 2.22
CA TYR A 115 3.15 0.59 1.49
C TYR A 115 3.44 2.07 1.21
N ASP A 116 2.47 2.96 1.40
CA ASP A 116 2.65 4.41 1.43
C ASP A 116 2.99 4.93 2.85
N ASP A 117 3.15 4.03 3.82
CA ASP A 117 3.50 4.38 5.18
C ASP A 117 5.00 4.68 5.32
N HIS A 118 5.33 5.87 5.85
CA HIS A 118 6.72 6.32 5.99
C HIS A 118 7.58 5.47 6.94
N GLU A 119 6.98 4.80 7.92
CA GLU A 119 7.69 3.84 8.78
C GLU A 119 8.00 2.56 7.99
N VAL A 120 7.07 2.10 7.15
CA VAL A 120 7.27 0.98 6.23
C VAL A 120 8.35 1.29 5.19
N TRP A 121 8.41 2.51 4.67
CA TRP A 121 9.50 2.92 3.77
C TRP A 121 10.88 2.74 4.39
N GLN A 122 11.05 3.16 5.65
CA GLN A 122 12.31 3.00 6.37
C GLN A 122 12.68 1.53 6.56
N LEU A 123 11.69 0.67 6.85
CA LEU A 123 11.90 -0.77 7.01
C LEU A 123 12.27 -1.46 5.70
N LEU A 124 11.74 -0.99 4.57
CA LEU A 124 12.03 -1.51 3.24
C LEU A 124 13.29 -0.90 2.61
N GLY A 125 13.89 0.12 3.22
CA GLY A 125 15.01 0.85 2.66
C GLY A 125 14.63 1.74 1.48
N TYR A 126 13.34 2.11 1.36
CA TYR A 126 12.91 3.08 0.37
C TYR A 126 13.34 4.49 0.81
N GLU A 127 14.05 5.19 -0.06
CA GLU A 127 14.66 6.49 0.28
C GLU A 127 13.67 7.67 0.30
N GLY A 128 12.36 7.40 0.13
CA GLY A 128 11.29 8.40 0.10
C GLY A 128 11.12 9.08 -1.26
N SER A 129 10.23 10.07 -1.34
CA SER A 129 9.82 10.74 -2.60
C SER A 129 10.99 11.23 -3.45
N SER A 130 10.92 10.95 -4.76
CA SER A 130 11.86 11.51 -5.72
C SER A 130 11.65 13.00 -5.95
N PHE A 131 10.39 13.46 -5.93
CA PHE A 131 10.04 14.82 -6.33
C PHE A 131 10.60 15.85 -5.34
N GLU A 132 10.31 15.68 -4.05
CA GLU A 132 10.73 16.60 -2.98
C GLU A 132 12.25 16.69 -2.84
N LYS A 133 12.95 15.63 -3.25
CA LYS A 133 14.39 15.50 -3.05
C LYS A 133 15.19 15.66 -4.35
N GLY A 134 14.58 16.11 -5.45
CA GLY A 134 15.29 16.41 -6.70
C GLY A 134 15.75 15.19 -7.51
N GLY A 135 14.99 14.10 -7.49
CA GLY A 135 15.25 12.85 -8.23
C GLY A 135 16.14 11.86 -7.47
N TYR A 136 16.44 10.70 -8.07
CA TYR A 136 17.29 9.66 -7.46
C TYR A 136 18.71 9.55 -8.04
N LEU A 137 19.12 10.49 -8.90
CA LEU A 137 20.41 10.43 -9.61
C LEU A 137 21.63 10.25 -8.68
N HIS A 138 21.55 10.71 -7.43
CA HIS A 138 22.59 10.57 -6.41
C HIS A 138 22.07 9.98 -5.10
N ARG A 139 21.03 9.15 -5.20
CA ARG A 139 20.24 8.64 -4.07
C ARG A 139 19.78 7.20 -4.33
N GLY A 140 20.76 6.31 -4.48
CA GLY A 140 20.55 4.87 -4.45
C GLY A 140 19.78 4.21 -5.60
N PHE A 141 19.40 4.95 -6.65
CA PHE A 141 18.73 4.35 -7.82
C PHE A 141 19.54 3.21 -8.44
N ASP A 142 20.85 3.38 -8.49
CA ASP A 142 21.83 2.48 -9.07
C ASP A 142 22.59 1.62 -8.03
N ASP A 143 22.21 1.68 -6.74
CA ASP A 143 22.81 0.88 -5.66
C ASP A 143 22.28 -0.58 -5.66
N LEU A 144 22.22 -1.20 -6.84
CA LEU A 144 21.68 -2.54 -7.04
C LEU A 144 22.70 -3.62 -6.65
N ALA A 145 22.63 -4.09 -5.40
CA ALA A 145 23.48 -5.20 -4.92
C ALA A 145 23.35 -6.50 -5.73
N TRP A 146 22.21 -6.71 -6.38
CA TRP A 146 21.90 -7.92 -7.17
C TRP A 146 22.24 -7.80 -8.66
N LEU A 147 22.56 -6.59 -9.14
CA LEU A 147 22.94 -6.34 -10.53
C LEU A 147 24.17 -5.41 -10.59
N PRO A 148 25.36 -5.92 -10.19
CA PRO A 148 26.56 -5.09 -10.06
C PRO A 148 27.10 -4.58 -11.40
N GLU A 149 26.79 -5.26 -12.50
CA GLU A 149 27.13 -4.81 -13.86
C GLU A 149 25.84 -4.49 -14.61
N VAL A 150 25.34 -3.27 -14.41
CA VAL A 150 24.15 -2.78 -15.11
C VAL A 150 24.47 -2.67 -16.61
N ARG A 151 23.62 -3.27 -17.44
CA ARG A 151 23.69 -3.06 -18.90
C ARG A 151 23.29 -1.62 -19.22
N ILE A 152 24.18 -0.89 -19.87
CA ILE A 152 23.95 0.51 -20.30
C ILE A 152 23.54 0.63 -21.78
N GLU A 153 23.52 -0.47 -22.51
CA GLU A 153 23.09 -0.56 -23.90
C GLU A 153 21.67 -1.14 -23.99
N GLU A 154 20.90 -0.68 -24.97
CA GLU A 154 19.58 -1.24 -25.25
C GLU A 154 19.68 -2.74 -25.62
N TYR A 155 18.60 -3.49 -25.40
CA TYR A 155 18.54 -4.90 -25.78
C TYR A 155 18.54 -5.05 -27.31
N ASP A 156 19.55 -5.74 -27.86
CA ASP A 156 19.79 -5.94 -29.29
C ASP A 156 19.40 -7.34 -29.80
N GLY A 157 18.74 -8.15 -28.96
CA GLY A 157 18.31 -9.50 -29.30
C GLY A 157 16.96 -9.57 -30.02
N GLU A 158 16.40 -10.78 -30.10
CA GLU A 158 15.13 -11.04 -30.79
C GLU A 158 13.99 -10.15 -30.26
N PRO A 159 13.18 -9.53 -31.14
CA PRO A 159 12.07 -8.68 -30.72
C PRO A 159 11.14 -9.42 -29.76
N ARG A 160 10.88 -8.83 -28.59
CA ARG A 160 9.89 -9.38 -27.67
C ARG A 160 8.51 -9.20 -28.27
N VAL A 161 7.67 -10.22 -28.15
CA VAL A 161 6.28 -10.16 -28.60
C VAL A 161 5.56 -9.08 -27.78
N GLU A 162 5.19 -7.97 -28.41
CA GLU A 162 4.26 -7.01 -27.83
C GLU A 162 2.89 -7.69 -27.65
N ILE A 163 2.46 -7.83 -26.41
CA ILE A 163 1.14 -8.37 -26.08
C ILE A 163 0.04 -7.35 -26.39
N VAL A 164 0.38 -6.06 -26.39
CA VAL A 164 -0.52 -4.96 -26.72
C VAL A 164 -0.02 -4.27 -27.98
N LYS A 165 -0.68 -4.51 -29.11
CA LYS A 165 -0.41 -3.77 -30.35
C LYS A 165 -1.12 -2.41 -30.31
N GLY A 166 -0.36 -1.32 -30.40
CA GLY A 166 -0.86 -0.01 -30.81
C GLY A 166 -1.42 0.90 -29.72
N ALA A 167 -0.69 1.06 -28.61
CA ALA A 167 -0.88 2.21 -27.73
C ALA A 167 -0.23 3.47 -28.33
#